data_AF-A0A355WQC2-F1
#
_entry.id   AF-A0A355WQC2-F1
#
_cell.length_a   1.000
_cell.length_b   1.000
_cell.length_c   1.000
_cell.angle_alpha   90.00
_cell.angle_beta   90.00
_cell.angle_gamma   90.00
#
_symmetry.space_group_name_H-M   'P 1'
#
loop_
_entity.id
_entity.type
_entity.pdbx_description
1 polymer ?
#
loop_
_entity_poly.entity_id
_entity_poly.type
_entity_poly.pdbx_seq_one_letter_code
_entity_poly.pdbx_strand_id
1 'polypeptide(L)'
;RALGYADTEDRRAVEHFMQDYFRQATLVGELTRIFLTALEARHVKRPPRVGELLQYARRRIRTRLSSGYALQGGRLVISNETAFLKEPLNLLKVFAEGLRTGYLIHPDAMRLVTANLHRLDASVQNNPEANRIFLDMLLDYGNPERGLRRLNELGVLAAFMPEFQPIVAMMQFNMYHHYTVDEHTSQCISTLSQIEHGDLVEDLPVASGILKKGVNRKVLFVALLLHD
;
A
#
# COMPACT_ATOMS: atom_id res chain seq x y z
N ARG A 1 22.96 -8.61 -28.08
CA ARG A 1 22.35 -8.05 -26.84
C ARG A 1 21.62 -6.75 -27.21
N ALA A 2 20.31 -6.79 -27.49
CA ALA A 2 19.58 -5.63 -28.05
C ALA A 2 19.07 -4.63 -26.99
N LEU A 3 18.93 -5.05 -25.73
CA LEU A 3 18.34 -4.24 -24.65
C LEU A 3 19.33 -3.89 -23.51
N GLY A 4 20.61 -4.26 -23.62
CA GLY A 4 21.64 -3.90 -22.62
C GLY A 4 21.72 -4.76 -21.35
N TYR A 5 20.82 -5.72 -21.14
CA TYR A 5 20.83 -6.61 -19.96
C TYR A 5 21.77 -7.82 -20.12
N ALA A 6 22.33 -8.27 -19.00
CA ALA A 6 23.21 -9.43 -18.90
C ALA A 6 22.84 -10.30 -17.68
N ASP A 7 23.17 -11.59 -17.76
CA ASP A 7 23.02 -12.51 -16.63
C ASP A 7 24.04 -12.16 -15.53
N THR A 8 23.63 -12.39 -14.28
CA THR A 8 24.50 -12.41 -13.09
C THR A 8 24.55 -13.83 -12.53
N GLU A 9 25.36 -14.08 -11.49
CA GLU A 9 25.43 -15.41 -10.86
C GLU A 9 24.06 -15.86 -10.32
N ASP A 10 23.27 -14.91 -9.81
CA ASP A 10 22.01 -15.19 -9.11
C ASP A 10 20.76 -14.92 -9.95
N ARG A 11 20.87 -14.16 -11.06
CA ARG A 11 19.70 -13.65 -11.81
C ARG A 11 19.91 -13.61 -13.31
N ARG A 12 18.85 -13.93 -14.05
CA ARG A 12 18.84 -13.90 -15.52
C ARG A 12 18.68 -12.46 -16.03
N ALA A 13 19.25 -12.17 -17.20
CA ALA A 13 19.13 -10.88 -17.88
C ALA A 13 17.67 -10.45 -18.06
N VAL A 14 16.78 -11.41 -18.32
CA VAL A 14 15.33 -11.16 -18.46
C VAL A 14 14.68 -10.72 -17.14
N GLU A 15 15.15 -11.20 -15.99
CA GLU A 15 14.64 -10.80 -14.68
C GLU A 15 15.01 -9.35 -14.36
N HIS A 16 16.23 -8.95 -14.73
CA HIS A 16 16.65 -7.55 -14.63
C HIS A 16 15.83 -6.64 -15.54
N PHE A 17 15.64 -7.04 -16.81
CA PHE A 17 14.80 -6.30 -17.75
C PHE A 17 13.37 -6.14 -17.24
N MET A 18 12.76 -7.24 -16.77
CA MET A 18 11.38 -7.20 -16.31
C MET A 18 11.21 -6.37 -15.03
N GLN A 19 12.19 -6.40 -14.13
CA GLN A 19 12.17 -5.54 -12.94
C GLN A 19 12.19 -4.05 -13.31
N ASP A 20 13.02 -3.65 -14.27
CA ASP A 20 13.01 -2.27 -14.78
C ASP A 20 11.69 -1.93 -15.49
N TYR A 21 11.18 -2.83 -16.33
CA TYR A 21 9.90 -2.66 -17.02
C TYR A 21 8.76 -2.41 -16.03
N PHE A 22 8.61 -3.25 -15.00
CA PHE A 22 7.53 -3.12 -14.03
C PHE A 22 7.66 -1.85 -13.17
N ARG A 23 8.89 -1.44 -12.82
CA ARG A 23 9.11 -0.14 -12.16
C ARG A 23 8.62 1.02 -13.03
N GLN A 24 8.93 1.01 -14.33
CA GLN A 24 8.44 2.04 -15.24
C GLN A 24 6.92 1.98 -15.45
N ALA A 25 6.34 0.78 -15.54
CA ALA A 25 4.90 0.60 -15.66
C ALA A 25 4.15 1.18 -14.44
N THR A 26 4.66 0.95 -13.23
CA THR A 26 4.10 1.54 -11.99
C THR A 26 4.15 3.06 -12.02
N LEU A 27 5.29 3.66 -12.42
CA LEU A 27 5.42 5.11 -12.55
C LEU A 27 4.42 5.71 -13.55
N VAL A 28 4.25 5.08 -14.71
CA VAL A 28 3.27 5.50 -15.72
C VAL A 28 1.84 5.39 -15.18
N GLY A 29 1.53 4.33 -14.44
CA GLY A 29 0.24 4.14 -13.78
C GLY A 29 -0.07 5.27 -12.78
N GLU A 30 0.90 5.64 -11.95
CA GLU A 30 0.73 6.72 -10.97
C GLU A 30 0.59 8.10 -11.63
N LEU A 31 1.36 8.39 -12.68
CA LEU A 31 1.18 9.61 -13.48
C LEU A 31 -0.23 9.68 -14.09
N THR A 32 -0.71 8.56 -14.63
CA THR A 32 -2.05 8.46 -15.21
C THR A 32 -3.12 8.75 -14.15
N ARG A 33 -2.95 8.22 -12.93
CA ARG A 33 -3.88 8.45 -11.80
C ARG A 33 -3.98 9.93 -11.41
N ILE A 34 -2.86 10.65 -11.46
CA ILE A 34 -2.81 12.11 -11.25
C ILE A 34 -3.63 12.83 -12.32
N PHE A 35 -3.37 12.53 -13.60
CA PHE A 35 -4.10 13.14 -14.72
C PHE A 35 -5.61 12.88 -14.64
N LEU A 36 -6.01 11.63 -14.38
CA LEU A 36 -7.42 11.27 -14.24
C LEU A 36 -8.08 12.02 -13.09
N THR A 37 -7.41 12.14 -11.94
CA THR A 37 -7.98 12.88 -10.80
C THR A 37 -8.10 14.38 -11.07
N ALA A 38 -7.11 14.97 -11.76
CA ALA A 38 -7.18 16.37 -12.19
C ALA A 38 -8.30 16.59 -13.22
N LEU A 39 -8.50 15.64 -14.13
CA LEU A 39 -9.61 15.67 -15.09
C LEU A 39 -10.96 15.52 -14.40
N GLU A 40 -11.12 14.60 -13.44
CA GLU A 40 -12.34 14.48 -12.62
C GLU A 40 -12.67 15.78 -11.86
N ALA A 41 -11.64 16.47 -11.35
CA ALA A 41 -11.84 17.74 -10.65
C ALA A 41 -12.31 18.87 -11.59
N ARG A 42 -11.84 18.85 -12.86
CA ARG A 42 -12.16 19.86 -13.89
C ARG A 42 -13.43 19.54 -14.68
N HIS A 43 -13.71 18.26 -14.90
CA HIS A 43 -14.77 17.75 -15.74
C HIS A 43 -15.56 16.71 -14.94
N VAL A 44 -16.78 17.10 -14.57
CA VAL A 44 -17.86 16.21 -14.10
C VAL A 44 -17.76 15.75 -12.63
N LYS A 45 -18.64 16.34 -11.81
CA LYS A 45 -19.64 15.50 -11.15
C LYS A 45 -21.03 15.89 -11.64
N ARG A 46 -21.73 14.93 -12.27
CA ARG A 46 -23.19 14.88 -12.18
C ARG A 46 -23.54 14.90 -10.69
N PRO A 47 -24.61 15.59 -10.26
CA PRO A 47 -24.98 15.61 -8.85
C PRO A 47 -25.11 14.16 -8.34
N PRO A 48 -24.52 13.83 -7.18
CA PRO A 48 -24.55 12.47 -6.63
C PRO A 48 -26.01 12.01 -6.52
N ARG A 49 -26.26 10.73 -6.84
CA ARG A 49 -27.60 10.17 -6.65
C ARG A 49 -27.94 10.23 -5.15
N VAL A 50 -29.23 10.39 -4.81
CA VAL A 50 -29.69 10.57 -3.42
C VAL A 50 -29.13 9.49 -2.47
N GLY A 51 -29.00 8.25 -2.95
CA GLY A 51 -28.38 7.14 -2.18
C GLY A 51 -26.88 7.30 -1.92
N GLU A 52 -26.12 7.84 -2.87
CA GLU A 52 -24.68 8.14 -2.70
C GLU A 52 -24.48 9.32 -1.76
N LEU A 53 -25.36 10.33 -1.83
CA LEU A 53 -25.35 11.48 -0.93
C LEU A 53 -25.65 11.05 0.52
N LEU A 54 -26.59 10.13 0.73
CA LEU A 54 -26.91 9.55 2.04
C LEU A 54 -25.75 8.72 2.61
N GLN A 55 -25.09 7.89 1.79
CA GLN A 55 -23.91 7.14 2.23
C GLN A 55 -22.73 8.07 2.53
N TYR A 56 -22.48 9.06 1.67
CA TYR A 56 -21.45 10.07 1.87
C TYR A 56 -21.70 10.89 3.14
N ALA A 57 -22.93 11.33 3.38
CA ALA A 57 -23.33 12.05 4.59
C ALA A 57 -23.15 11.18 5.84
N ARG A 58 -23.64 9.93 5.83
CA ARG A 58 -23.46 8.99 6.95
C ARG A 58 -21.99 8.74 7.27
N ARG A 59 -21.15 8.56 6.25
CA ARG A 59 -19.71 8.34 6.43
C ARG A 59 -19.00 9.59 6.93
N ARG A 60 -19.33 10.78 6.41
CA ARG A 60 -18.77 12.06 6.87
C ARG A 60 -19.16 12.39 8.32
N ILE A 61 -20.37 12.03 8.74
CA ILE A 61 -20.83 12.20 10.13
C ILE A 61 -20.12 11.23 11.07
N ARG A 62 -19.86 9.99 10.63
CA ARG A 62 -19.24 8.95 11.47
C ARG A 62 -17.72 9.04 11.56
N THR A 63 -17.06 9.75 10.64
CA THR A 63 -15.60 9.70 10.52
C THR A 63 -14.99 11.08 10.74
N ARG A 64 -14.63 11.37 12.00
CA ARG A 64 -13.79 12.54 12.31
C ARG A 64 -12.40 12.32 11.74
N LEU A 65 -11.93 13.25 10.92
CA LEU A 65 -10.56 13.26 10.43
C LEU A 65 -9.62 13.71 11.54
N SER A 66 -8.41 13.15 11.55
CA SER A 66 -7.33 13.62 12.41
C SER A 66 -6.92 15.05 12.03
N SER A 67 -6.34 15.79 12.99
CA SER A 67 -5.82 17.15 12.73
C SER A 67 -4.78 17.11 11.60
N GLY A 68 -4.80 18.13 10.73
CA GLY A 68 -3.89 18.24 9.58
C GLY A 68 -4.42 17.62 8.28
N TYR A 69 -5.59 16.98 8.29
CA TYR A 69 -6.24 16.45 7.09
C TYR A 69 -7.57 17.15 6.78
N ALA A 70 -7.93 17.18 5.50
CA ALA A 70 -9.23 17.63 5.03
C ALA A 70 -9.74 16.73 3.89
N LEU A 71 -10.93 17.04 3.38
CA LEU A 71 -11.50 16.36 2.22
C LEU A 71 -11.65 17.30 1.03
N GLN A 72 -11.13 16.88 -0.11
CA GLN A 72 -11.35 17.54 -1.41
C GLN A 72 -11.89 16.50 -2.39
N GLY A 73 -13.06 16.76 -2.97
CA GLY A 73 -13.69 15.84 -3.93
C GLY A 73 -14.07 14.45 -3.37
N GLY A 74 -14.05 14.27 -2.04
CA GLY A 74 -14.24 12.98 -1.37
C GLY A 74 -12.95 12.18 -1.15
N ARG A 75 -11.78 12.83 -1.31
CA ARG A 75 -10.45 12.26 -1.08
C ARG A 75 -9.73 13.00 0.05
N LEU A 76 -8.88 12.29 0.79
CA LEU A 76 -8.08 12.81 1.88
C LEU A 76 -6.97 13.72 1.32
N VAL A 77 -6.94 14.97 1.75
CA VAL A 77 -5.87 15.95 1.43
C VAL A 77 -5.14 16.37 2.69
N ILE A 78 -3.90 16.83 2.51
CA ILE A 78 -3.06 17.40 3.58
C ILE A 78 -3.34 18.90 3.64
N SER A 79 -3.77 19.40 4.80
CA SER A 79 -4.23 20.79 4.95
C SER A 79 -3.08 21.80 4.92
N ASN A 80 -1.89 21.40 5.35
CA ASN A 80 -0.69 22.25 5.36
C ASN A 80 0.56 21.38 5.14
N GLU A 81 1.13 21.44 3.94
CA GLU A 81 2.28 20.62 3.55
C GLU A 81 3.51 20.89 4.42
N THR A 82 3.78 22.16 4.74
CA THR A 82 4.92 22.55 5.60
C THR A 82 4.79 21.98 7.00
N ALA A 83 3.60 22.04 7.60
CA ALA A 83 3.34 21.46 8.92
C ALA A 83 3.40 19.92 8.88
N PHE A 84 2.90 19.33 7.80
CA PHE A 84 2.95 17.88 7.59
C PHE A 84 4.39 17.36 7.50
N LEU A 85 5.25 18.02 6.74
CA LEU A 85 6.65 17.59 6.53
C LEU A 85 7.58 17.85 7.73
N LYS A 86 7.15 18.62 8.73
CA LYS A 86 7.91 18.78 9.99
C LYS A 86 8.02 17.49 10.79
N GLU A 87 7.06 16.58 10.64
CA GLU A 87 7.01 15.30 11.34
C GLU A 87 7.08 14.15 10.32
N PRO A 88 8.25 13.50 10.13
CA PRO A 88 8.43 12.44 9.15
C PRO A 88 7.45 11.27 9.29
N LEU A 89 6.97 10.96 10.50
CA LEU A 89 5.98 9.89 10.72
C LEU A 89 4.67 10.16 9.97
N ASN A 90 4.39 11.42 9.60
CA ASN A 90 3.20 11.75 8.82
C ASN A 90 3.19 11.09 7.45
N LEU A 91 4.36 10.74 6.89
CA LEU A 91 4.49 9.97 5.66
C LEU A 91 3.85 8.57 5.78
N LEU A 92 3.77 8.00 6.98
CA LEU A 92 3.04 6.76 7.25
C LEU A 92 1.61 7.03 7.73
N LYS A 93 1.41 8.03 8.60
CA LYS A 93 0.09 8.35 9.19
C LYS A 93 -0.98 8.68 8.15
N VAL A 94 -0.62 9.25 7.01
CA VAL A 94 -1.58 9.55 5.94
C VAL A 94 -2.22 8.27 5.37
N PHE A 95 -1.46 7.17 5.30
CA PHE A 95 -1.98 5.87 4.88
C PHE A 95 -2.86 5.23 5.93
N ALA A 96 -2.42 5.26 7.19
CA ALA A 96 -3.22 4.79 8.32
C ALA A 96 -4.56 5.55 8.41
N GLU A 97 -4.54 6.87 8.22
CA GLU A 97 -5.75 7.69 8.16
C GLU A 97 -6.64 7.31 6.97
N GLY A 98 -6.06 7.07 5.79
CA GLY A 98 -6.80 6.58 4.61
C GLY A 98 -7.49 5.24 4.86
N LEU A 99 -6.81 4.29 5.52
CA LEU A 99 -7.36 2.99 5.88
C LEU A 99 -8.45 3.11 6.96
N ARG A 100 -8.15 3.81 8.06
CA ARG A 100 -9.07 4.06 9.18
C ARG A 100 -10.38 4.71 8.73
N THR A 101 -10.31 5.63 7.78
CA THR A 101 -11.46 6.40 7.32
C THR A 101 -12.11 5.83 6.05
N GLY A 102 -11.44 4.90 5.38
CA GLY A 102 -11.79 4.39 4.06
C GLY A 102 -11.70 5.43 2.93
N TYR A 103 -11.23 6.66 3.19
CA TYR A 103 -11.05 7.69 2.14
C TYR A 103 -9.85 7.35 1.28
N LEU A 104 -10.00 7.56 -0.04
CA LEU A 104 -8.87 7.51 -0.95
C LEU A 104 -8.00 8.74 -0.69
N ILE A 105 -6.68 8.56 -0.69
CA ILE A 105 -5.73 9.66 -0.58
C ILE A 105 -5.74 10.43 -1.91
N HIS A 106 -5.71 11.75 -1.82
CA HIS A 106 -5.64 12.61 -3.00
C HIS A 106 -4.26 12.47 -3.67
N PRO A 107 -4.15 12.46 -5.00
CA PRO A 107 -2.87 12.31 -5.68
C PRO A 107 -1.84 13.37 -5.32
N ASP A 108 -2.25 14.61 -5.02
CA ASP A 108 -1.30 15.64 -4.56
C ASP A 108 -0.65 15.27 -3.23
N ALA A 109 -1.41 14.68 -2.29
CA ALA A 109 -0.85 14.16 -1.05
C ALA A 109 0.08 12.97 -1.30
N MET A 110 -0.26 12.08 -2.25
CA MET A 110 0.62 10.98 -2.67
C MET A 110 1.93 11.52 -3.26
N ARG A 111 1.87 12.54 -4.13
CA ARG A 111 3.06 13.20 -4.71
C ARG A 111 3.93 13.83 -3.64
N LEU A 112 3.32 14.50 -2.65
CA LEU A 112 4.05 15.07 -1.53
C LEU A 112 4.84 13.99 -0.77
N VAL A 113 4.21 12.83 -0.53
CA VAL A 113 4.86 11.67 0.10
C VAL A 113 6.00 11.14 -0.76
N THR A 114 5.75 10.84 -2.04
CA THR A 114 6.76 10.28 -2.96
C THR A 114 7.95 11.22 -3.15
N ALA A 115 7.75 12.54 -3.15
CA ALA A 115 8.83 13.52 -3.22
C ALA A 115 9.70 13.59 -1.95
N ASN A 116 9.22 13.01 -0.84
CA ASN A 116 9.84 13.12 0.48
C ASN A 116 10.20 11.75 1.10
N LEU A 117 10.29 10.68 0.29
CA LEU A 117 10.67 9.35 0.77
C LEU A 117 12.03 9.31 1.48
N HIS A 118 12.97 10.19 1.08
CA HIS A 118 14.29 10.33 1.72
C HIS A 118 14.21 10.70 3.22
N ARG A 119 13.06 11.16 3.71
CA ARG A 119 12.82 11.45 5.14
C ARG A 119 12.50 10.19 5.96
N LEU A 120 12.20 9.07 5.31
CA LEU A 120 12.06 7.75 5.96
C LEU A 120 13.46 7.15 6.17
N ASP A 121 14.30 7.88 6.90
CA ASP A 121 15.68 7.48 7.19
C ASP A 121 15.75 6.50 8.37
N ALA A 122 16.97 6.11 8.77
CA ALA A 122 17.21 5.21 9.88
C ALA A 122 16.56 5.67 11.21
N SER A 123 16.36 6.98 11.41
CA SER A 123 15.68 7.49 12.60
C SER A 123 14.20 7.10 12.60
N VAL A 124 13.53 7.23 11.45
CA VAL A 124 12.13 6.82 11.29
C VAL A 124 11.99 5.30 11.28
N GLN A 125 12.88 4.59 10.58
CA GLN A 125 12.88 3.13 10.48
C GLN A 125 13.02 2.46 11.86
N ASN A 126 13.87 3.02 12.73
CA ASN A 126 14.06 2.51 14.09
C ASN A 126 13.07 3.12 15.12
N ASN A 127 12.17 3.99 14.70
CA ASN A 127 11.22 4.64 15.60
C ASN A 127 10.11 3.64 16.02
N PRO A 128 9.91 3.39 17.33
CA PRO A 128 8.87 2.46 17.79
C PRO A 128 7.46 2.85 17.37
N GLU A 129 7.15 4.15 17.30
CA GLU A 129 5.85 4.66 16.88
C GLU A 129 5.64 4.47 15.38
N ALA A 130 6.68 4.65 14.55
CA ALA A 130 6.60 4.39 13.12
C ALA A 130 6.32 2.90 12.85
N ASN A 131 7.05 2.02 13.55
CA ASN A 131 6.82 0.57 13.49
C ASN A 131 5.43 0.17 13.99
N ARG A 132 4.93 0.83 15.04
CA ARG A 132 3.56 0.64 15.52
C ARG A 132 2.55 1.03 14.45
N ILE A 133 2.68 2.22 13.84
CA ILE A 133 1.79 2.68 12.76
C ILE A 133 1.78 1.69 11.59
N PHE A 134 2.94 1.18 11.17
CA PHE A 134 3.04 0.19 10.10
C PHE A 134 2.33 -1.12 10.45
N LEU A 135 2.54 -1.63 11.67
CA LEU A 135 1.87 -2.84 12.14
C LEU A 135 0.35 -2.66 12.27
N ASP A 136 -0.11 -1.52 12.76
CA ASP A 136 -1.55 -1.19 12.81
C ASP A 136 -2.13 -1.18 11.39
N MET A 137 -1.39 -0.66 10.38
CA MET A 137 -1.81 -0.72 8.98
C MET A 137 -1.94 -2.14 8.44
N LEU A 138 -1.04 -3.04 8.84
CA LEU A 138 -1.03 -4.45 8.46
C LEU A 138 -2.12 -5.27 9.18
N LEU A 139 -2.54 -4.86 10.37
CA LEU A 139 -3.34 -5.69 11.24
C LEU A 139 -4.77 -5.16 11.44
N ASP A 140 -5.00 -3.86 11.56
CA ASP A 140 -6.21 -3.37 12.25
C ASP A 140 -7.33 -2.88 11.34
N TYR A 141 -7.09 -2.76 10.03
CA TYR A 141 -8.06 -2.15 9.09
C TYR A 141 -8.79 -3.15 8.19
N GLY A 142 -8.65 -4.45 8.41
CA GLY A 142 -9.39 -5.52 7.72
C GLY A 142 -9.04 -5.75 6.24
N ASN A 143 -8.30 -4.84 5.60
CA ASN A 143 -7.79 -5.01 4.24
C ASN A 143 -6.29 -4.63 4.18
N PRO A 144 -5.40 -5.52 4.63
CA PRO A 144 -3.97 -5.26 4.68
C PRO A 144 -3.35 -5.10 3.28
N GLU A 145 -3.85 -5.84 2.30
CA GLU A 145 -3.37 -5.79 0.92
C GLU A 145 -3.49 -4.38 0.35
N ARG A 146 -4.63 -3.72 0.55
CA ARG A 146 -4.85 -2.36 0.06
C ARG A 146 -3.84 -1.38 0.65
N GLY A 147 -3.49 -1.52 1.92
CA GLY A 147 -2.47 -0.70 2.57
C GLY A 147 -1.10 -0.95 1.98
N LEU A 148 -0.67 -2.22 1.98
CA LEU A 148 0.65 -2.65 1.49
C LEU A 148 0.89 -2.31 0.04
N ARG A 149 -0.08 -2.63 -0.84
CA ARG A 149 0.00 -2.32 -2.27
C ARG A 149 0.21 -0.82 -2.50
N ARG A 150 -0.51 0.03 -1.75
CA ARG A 150 -0.35 1.49 -1.85
C ARG A 150 1.00 1.98 -1.35
N LEU A 151 1.50 1.43 -0.25
CA LEU A 151 2.83 1.76 0.25
C LEU A 151 3.91 1.33 -0.76
N ASN A 152 3.74 0.16 -1.39
CA ASN A 152 4.67 -0.37 -2.38
C ASN A 152 4.67 0.44 -3.69
N GLU A 153 3.49 0.71 -4.25
CA GLU A 153 3.30 1.53 -5.47
C GLU A 153 3.97 2.91 -5.36
N LEU A 154 3.93 3.52 -4.17
CA LEU A 154 4.49 4.85 -3.92
C LEU A 154 5.94 4.82 -3.41
N GLY A 155 6.56 3.64 -3.32
CA GLY A 155 7.93 3.44 -2.84
C GLY A 155 8.11 3.64 -1.32
N VAL A 156 7.03 3.87 -0.58
CA VAL A 156 7.04 4.07 0.88
C VAL A 156 7.47 2.79 1.59
N LEU A 157 7.04 1.63 1.12
CA LEU A 157 7.39 0.35 1.74
C LEU A 157 8.89 0.10 1.69
N ALA A 158 9.51 0.23 0.51
CA ALA A 158 10.95 0.06 0.34
C ALA A 158 11.78 1.16 1.04
N ALA A 159 11.26 2.38 1.15
CA ALA A 159 11.93 3.44 1.91
C ALA A 159 11.85 3.21 3.44
N PHE A 160 10.76 2.62 3.93
CA PHE A 160 10.55 2.33 5.34
C PHE A 160 11.16 0.98 5.79
N MET A 161 11.23 0.00 4.89
CA MET A 161 11.84 -1.31 5.10
C MET A 161 12.83 -1.58 3.95
N PRO A 162 14.08 -1.12 4.07
CA PRO A 162 15.08 -1.23 3.00
C PRO A 162 15.33 -2.66 2.53
N GLU A 163 15.15 -3.65 3.39
CA GLU A 163 15.26 -5.08 3.09
C GLU A 163 14.21 -5.54 2.06
N PHE A 164 13.09 -4.83 1.95
CA PHE A 164 12.05 -5.09 0.94
C PHE A 164 12.43 -4.54 -0.44
N GLN A 165 13.34 -3.57 -0.53
CA GLN A 165 13.70 -2.90 -1.78
C GLN A 165 14.20 -3.85 -2.90
N PRO A 166 15.05 -4.86 -2.63
CA PRO A 166 15.56 -5.77 -3.66
C PRO A 166 14.46 -6.56 -4.36
N ILE A 167 13.38 -6.91 -3.63
CA ILE A 167 12.27 -7.74 -4.13
C ILE A 167 11.17 -6.93 -4.84
N VAL A 168 11.19 -5.59 -4.75
CA VAL A 168 10.24 -4.72 -5.46
C VAL A 168 10.35 -4.92 -6.97
N ALA A 169 9.23 -5.27 -7.59
CA ALA A 169 9.13 -5.61 -9.01
C ALA A 169 10.05 -6.77 -9.46
N MET A 170 10.58 -7.55 -8.51
CA MET A 170 11.47 -8.66 -8.85
C MET A 170 10.63 -9.80 -9.43
N MET A 171 10.83 -10.12 -10.69
CA MET A 171 10.26 -11.34 -11.28
C MET A 171 11.27 -12.48 -11.18
N GLN A 172 10.79 -13.66 -10.79
CA GLN A 172 11.56 -14.90 -10.83
C GLN A 172 10.99 -15.77 -11.95
N PHE A 173 11.78 -16.09 -12.97
CA PHE A 173 11.30 -16.91 -14.08
C PHE A 173 11.40 -18.40 -13.74
N ASN A 174 10.40 -18.91 -13.03
CA ASN A 174 10.18 -20.34 -12.84
C ASN A 174 8.69 -20.70 -12.89
N MET A 175 8.38 -22.00 -12.88
CA MET A 175 7.01 -22.53 -13.04
C MET A 175 6.03 -22.09 -11.93
N TYR A 176 6.52 -21.53 -10.83
CA TYR A 176 5.73 -21.22 -9.64
C TYR A 176 5.47 -19.72 -9.45
N HIS A 177 6.16 -18.82 -10.18
CA HIS A 177 6.02 -17.37 -10.00
C HIS A 177 5.28 -16.72 -11.16
N HIS A 178 3.98 -16.48 -10.92
CA HIS A 178 3.14 -15.68 -11.84
C HIS A 178 3.19 -14.18 -11.53
N TYR A 179 3.63 -13.82 -10.33
CA TYR A 179 3.68 -12.46 -9.81
C TYR A 179 5.15 -12.06 -9.54
N THR A 180 5.42 -10.76 -9.52
CA THR A 180 6.66 -10.27 -8.91
C THR A 180 6.65 -10.59 -7.41
N VAL A 181 7.81 -10.75 -6.78
CA VAL A 181 7.92 -11.23 -5.39
C VAL A 181 7.19 -10.32 -4.39
N ASP A 182 7.26 -9.01 -4.57
CA ASP A 182 6.49 -8.03 -3.81
C ASP A 182 4.97 -8.15 -3.97
N GLU A 183 4.51 -8.45 -5.19
CA GLU A 183 3.11 -8.72 -5.48
C GLU A 183 2.66 -10.05 -4.88
N HIS A 184 3.47 -11.10 -5.00
CA HIS A 184 3.23 -12.39 -4.37
C HIS A 184 3.08 -12.24 -2.85
N THR A 185 3.99 -11.53 -2.20
CA THR A 185 3.92 -11.24 -0.76
C THR A 185 2.61 -10.54 -0.39
N SER A 186 2.20 -9.54 -1.18
CA SER A 186 0.93 -8.82 -0.97
C SER A 186 -0.29 -9.75 -1.12
N GLN A 187 -0.29 -10.64 -2.12
CA GLN A 187 -1.34 -11.64 -2.33
C GLN A 187 -1.40 -12.65 -1.18
N CYS A 188 -0.25 -13.17 -0.74
CA CYS A 188 -0.16 -14.06 0.41
C CYS A 188 -0.79 -13.44 1.67
N ILE A 189 -0.50 -12.18 1.94
CA ILE A 189 -1.10 -11.42 3.06
C ILE A 189 -2.61 -11.25 2.88
N SER A 190 -3.07 -11.00 1.65
CA SER A 190 -4.50 -10.93 1.32
C SER A 190 -5.20 -12.27 1.59
N THR A 191 -4.64 -13.37 1.09
CA THR A 191 -5.16 -14.73 1.31
C THR A 191 -5.17 -15.07 2.80
N LEU A 192 -4.11 -14.77 3.55
CA LEU A 192 -4.08 -14.99 4.99
C LEU A 192 -5.22 -14.23 5.70
N SER A 193 -5.46 -12.97 5.29
CA SER A 193 -6.57 -12.19 5.83
C SER A 193 -7.94 -12.80 5.47
N GLN A 194 -8.12 -13.34 4.27
CA GLN A 194 -9.36 -14.03 3.88
C GLN A 194 -9.58 -15.33 4.67
N ILE A 195 -8.52 -16.10 4.93
CA ILE A 195 -8.60 -17.30 5.79
C ILE A 195 -9.01 -16.89 7.22
N GLU A 196 -8.43 -15.81 7.75
CA GLU A 196 -8.74 -15.27 9.08
C GLU A 196 -10.20 -14.81 9.19
N HIS A 197 -10.75 -14.16 8.16
CA HIS A 197 -12.15 -13.73 8.12
C HIS A 197 -13.13 -14.89 7.88
N GLY A 198 -12.64 -16.07 7.50
CA GLY A 198 -13.46 -17.23 7.22
C GLY A 198 -14.02 -17.28 5.80
N ASP A 199 -13.52 -16.43 4.90
CA ASP A 199 -13.97 -16.36 3.51
C ASP A 199 -13.57 -17.60 2.70
N LEU A 200 -12.52 -18.31 3.14
CA LEU A 200 -11.92 -19.47 2.45
C LEU A 200 -12.11 -20.80 3.21
N VAL A 201 -13.12 -20.91 4.08
CA VAL A 201 -13.33 -22.13 4.89
C VAL A 201 -13.61 -23.36 4.02
N GLU A 202 -14.33 -23.19 2.91
CA GLU A 202 -14.67 -24.31 2.01
C GLU A 202 -13.44 -24.77 1.21
N ASP A 203 -12.65 -23.84 0.69
CA ASP A 203 -11.46 -24.13 -0.13
C ASP A 203 -10.25 -24.56 0.72
N LEU A 204 -10.10 -24.01 1.93
CA LEU A 204 -8.93 -24.19 2.81
C LEU A 204 -9.31 -24.59 4.26
N PRO A 205 -10.09 -25.67 4.46
CA PRO A 205 -10.67 -26.02 5.76
C PRO A 205 -9.62 -26.30 6.85
N VAL A 206 -8.47 -26.86 6.46
CA VAL A 206 -7.37 -27.16 7.40
C VAL A 206 -6.73 -25.87 7.91
N ALA A 207 -6.37 -24.95 7.00
CA ALA A 207 -5.74 -23.68 7.35
C ALA A 207 -6.68 -22.82 8.21
N SER A 208 -7.95 -22.69 7.81
CA SER A 208 -8.98 -22.00 8.60
C SER A 208 -9.15 -22.62 9.99
N GLY A 209 -9.13 -23.95 10.08
CA GLY A 209 -9.18 -24.66 11.36
C GLY A 209 -8.00 -24.37 12.29
N ILE A 210 -6.79 -24.23 11.74
CA ILE A 210 -5.58 -23.86 12.52
C ILE A 210 -5.71 -22.44 13.03
N LEU A 211 -6.04 -21.47 12.18
CA LEU A 211 -6.20 -20.08 12.59
C LEU A 211 -7.26 -19.93 13.69
N LYS A 212 -8.39 -20.64 13.55
CA LYS A 212 -9.47 -20.65 14.54
C LYS A 212 -9.06 -21.22 15.90
N LYS A 213 -8.10 -22.16 15.95
CA LYS A 213 -7.61 -22.76 17.20
C LYS A 213 -6.75 -21.79 18.03
N GLY A 214 -6.34 -20.66 17.46
CA GLY A 214 -5.55 -19.64 18.13
C GLY A 214 -4.08 -19.74 17.74
N VAL A 215 -3.66 -18.83 16.87
CA VAL A 215 -2.26 -18.56 16.51
C VAL A 215 -1.95 -17.10 16.81
N ASN A 216 -0.69 -16.77 17.04
CA ASN A 216 -0.31 -15.38 17.19
C ASN A 216 -0.39 -14.67 15.83
N ARG A 217 -1.49 -13.94 15.64
CA ARG A 217 -1.79 -13.18 14.43
C ARG A 217 -0.64 -12.27 13.99
N LYS A 218 -0.11 -11.46 14.92
CA LYS A 218 0.99 -10.52 14.61
C LYS A 218 2.21 -11.26 14.07
N VAL A 219 2.59 -12.37 14.71
CA VAL A 219 3.73 -13.18 14.26
C VAL A 219 3.48 -13.74 12.86
N LEU A 220 2.27 -14.23 12.58
CA LEU A 220 1.95 -14.84 11.30
C LEU A 220 1.99 -13.84 10.14
N PHE A 221 1.40 -12.66 10.31
CA PHE A 221 1.41 -11.60 9.29
C PHE A 221 2.82 -11.05 9.04
N VAL A 222 3.62 -10.86 10.10
CA VAL A 222 5.01 -10.40 9.95
C VAL A 222 5.89 -11.48 9.33
N ALA A 223 5.74 -12.74 9.73
CA ALA A 223 6.46 -13.85 9.13
C ALA A 223 6.15 -13.98 7.63
N LEU A 224 4.88 -13.82 7.25
CA LEU A 224 4.48 -13.87 5.85
C LEU A 224 4.97 -12.66 5.04
N LEU A 225 5.06 -11.48 5.65
CA LEU A 225 5.66 -10.31 5.01
C LEU A 225 7.16 -10.50 4.70
N LEU A 226 7.86 -11.32 5.49
CA LEU A 226 9.30 -11.53 5.44
C LEU A 226 9.69 -12.94 4.98
N HIS A 227 8.78 -13.66 4.31
CA HIS A 227 8.98 -15.09 4.01
C HIS A 227 9.88 -15.36 2.80
N ASP A 228 9.94 -14.41 1.88
CA ASP A 228 10.77 -14.41 0.66
C ASP A 228 12.01 -13.54 0.85
#